data_AF-A0AA40ABP7-F1
#
_entry.id   AF-A0AA40ABP7-F1
#
_cell.length_a   1.000
_cell.length_b   1.000
_cell.length_c   1.000
_cell.angle_alpha   90.00
_cell.angle_beta   90.00
_cell.angle_gamma   90.00
#
_symmetry.space_group_name_H-M   'P 1'
#
loop_
_entity.id
_entity.type
_entity.pdbx_description
1 polymer ?
#
loop_
_entity_poly.entity_id
_entity_poly.type
_entity_poly.pdbx_seq_one_letter_code
_entity_poly.pdbx_strand_id
1 'polypeptide(L)'
;EVQWLVRLSGHPHVVPIRHLVVEEGPGRGVVGFTVPFLPGGSLEASRTTRPFKLKWAKQLMQVVNDLNLQHGIAHTDVRLRNIMVDPATDNLVLIDFGTAARCG
;
A
#
# COMPACT_ATOMS: atom_id res chain seq x y z
N GLU A 1 -4.44 -8.42 -6.35
CA GLU A 1 -4.07 -7.66 -5.13
C GLU A 1 -3.47 -8.52 -4.01
N VAL A 2 -4.23 -9.43 -3.37
CA VAL A 2 -3.78 -10.20 -2.19
C VAL A 2 -2.41 -10.85 -2.36
N GLN A 3 -2.14 -11.48 -3.50
CA GLN A 3 -0.85 -12.11 -3.80
C GLN A 3 0.35 -11.14 -3.73
N TRP A 4 0.15 -9.87 -4.11
CA TRP A 4 1.18 -8.84 -4.07
C TRP A 4 1.45 -8.43 -2.62
N LEU A 5 0.38 -8.13 -1.88
CA LEU A 5 0.49 -7.71 -0.49
C LEU A 5 1.05 -8.81 0.43
N VAL A 6 0.77 -10.09 0.15
CA VAL A 6 1.40 -11.22 0.86
C VAL A 6 2.91 -11.27 0.59
N ARG A 7 3.34 -11.09 -0.67
CA ARG A 7 4.76 -11.07 -1.04
C ARG A 7 5.51 -9.88 -0.46
N LEU A 8 4.82 -8.76 -0.29
CA LEU A 8 5.36 -7.50 0.24
C LEU A 8 5.15 -7.39 1.76
N SER A 9 4.70 -8.46 2.42
CA SER A 9 4.47 -8.47 3.86
C SER A 9 5.77 -8.08 4.60
N GLY A 10 5.70 -7.02 5.39
CA GLY A 10 6.83 -6.48 6.15
C GLY A 10 7.58 -5.34 5.47
N HIS A 11 7.22 -4.96 4.23
CA HIS A 11 7.83 -3.80 3.58
C HIS A 11 7.42 -2.49 4.29
N PRO A 12 8.36 -1.59 4.66
CA PRO A 12 8.09 -0.46 5.56
C PRO A 12 7.16 0.62 4.99
N HIS A 13 6.98 0.64 3.67
CA HIS A 13 6.16 1.63 2.94
C HIS A 13 5.00 1.01 2.16
N VAL A 14 4.65 -0.26 2.42
CA VAL A 14 3.48 -0.92 1.83
C VAL A 14 2.54 -1.34 2.94
N VAL A 15 1.24 -1.17 2.72
CA VAL A 15 0.24 -1.59 3.71
C VAL A 15 0.28 -3.11 3.93
N PRO A 16 0.38 -3.60 5.17
CA PRO A 16 0.37 -5.03 5.43
C PRO A 16 -1.06 -5.58 5.41
N ILE A 17 -1.20 -6.84 4.99
CA ILE A 17 -2.42 -7.61 5.28
C ILE A 17 -2.43 -7.92 6.77
N ARG A 18 -3.53 -7.59 7.44
CA ARG A 18 -3.77 -7.93 8.84
C ARG A 18 -4.42 -9.31 8.96
N HIS A 19 -5.51 -9.54 8.23
CA HIS A 19 -6.25 -10.80 8.23
C HIS A 19 -6.79 -11.10 6.83
N LEU A 20 -6.90 -12.39 6.49
CA LEU A 20 -7.67 -12.86 5.34
C LEU A 20 -9.10 -13.17 5.79
N VAL A 21 -10.07 -12.79 4.97
CA VAL A 21 -11.49 -13.11 5.19
C VAL A 21 -11.80 -14.32 4.33
N VAL A 22 -12.30 -15.39 4.96
CA VAL A 22 -12.64 -16.65 4.31
C VAL A 22 -14.14 -16.93 4.47
N GLU A 23 -14.74 -17.54 3.46
CA GLU A 23 -16.14 -17.94 3.51
C GLU A 23 -16.33 -19.19 4.40
N GLU A 24 -17.39 -19.19 5.21
CA GLU A 24 -17.76 -20.35 6.03
C GLU A 24 -18.64 -21.32 5.23
N GLY A 25 -18.22 -22.58 5.12
CA GLY A 25 -19.00 -23.65 4.47
C GLY A 25 -18.21 -24.48 3.44
N PRO A 26 -18.86 -25.43 2.75
CA PRO A 26 -18.25 -26.20 1.66
C PRO A 26 -18.02 -25.30 0.43
N GLY A 27 -16.76 -25.20 -0.04
CA GLY A 27 -16.37 -24.24 -1.10
C GLY A 27 -15.32 -23.20 -0.68
N ARG A 28 -14.74 -23.34 0.53
CA ARG A 28 -13.78 -22.42 1.18
C ARG A 28 -12.83 -21.70 0.21
N GLY A 29 -13.05 -20.40 0.05
CA GLY A 29 -12.17 -19.47 -0.64
C GLY A 29 -11.88 -18.24 0.20
N VAL A 30 -10.81 -17.52 -0.14
CA VAL A 30 -10.53 -16.17 0.40
C VAL A 30 -11.43 -15.19 -0.35
N VAL A 31 -12.33 -14.53 0.37
CA VAL A 31 -13.29 -13.55 -0.19
C VAL A 31 -12.84 -12.12 0.02
N GLY A 32 -11.82 -11.90 0.87
CA GLY A 32 -11.29 -10.56 1.12
C GLY A 32 -10.10 -10.58 2.07
N PHE A 33 -9.70 -9.38 2.46
CA PHE A 33 -8.65 -9.17 3.44
C PHE A 33 -8.91 -7.86 4.19
N THR A 34 -8.26 -7.71 5.33
CA THR A 34 -8.29 -6.48 6.10
C THR A 34 -6.87 -5.90 6.18
N VAL A 35 -6.81 -4.58 6.29
CA VAL A 35 -5.57 -3.82 6.52
C VAL A 35 -5.73 -2.98 7.79
N PRO A 36 -4.62 -2.56 8.43
CA PRO A 36 -4.69 -1.58 9.51
C PRO A 36 -5.37 -0.29 9.03
N PHE A 37 -6.20 0.30 9.89
CA PHE A 37 -6.74 1.63 9.63
C PHE A 37 -5.62 2.68 9.84
N LEU A 38 -5.33 3.45 8.80
CA LEU A 38 -4.36 4.54 8.84
C LEU A 38 -5.10 5.87 9.04
N PRO A 39 -5.00 6.49 10.23
CA PRO A 39 -5.69 7.75 10.52
C PRO A 39 -5.12 8.89 9.67
N GLY A 40 -5.96 9.90 9.40
CA GLY A 40 -5.54 11.10 8.66
C GLY A 40 -5.70 11.01 7.14
N GLY A 41 -6.16 9.88 6.61
CA GLY A 41 -6.54 9.72 5.22
C GLY A 41 -5.39 9.84 4.22
N SER A 42 -5.74 9.77 2.95
CA SER A 42 -4.78 9.90 1.85
C SER A 42 -4.23 11.33 1.72
N LEU A 43 -3.15 11.48 0.96
CA LEU A 43 -2.63 12.81 0.61
C LEU A 43 -3.61 13.61 -0.24
N GLU A 44 -4.49 12.95 -0.99
CA GLU A 44 -5.57 13.62 -1.71
C GLU A 44 -6.58 14.25 -0.75
N ALA A 45 -7.05 13.48 0.25
CA ALA A 45 -8.01 13.94 1.25
C ALA A 45 -7.46 15.06 2.14
N SER A 46 -6.14 15.08 2.36
CA SER A 46 -5.46 16.05 3.22
C SER A 46 -4.72 17.16 2.46
N ARG A 47 -4.95 17.29 1.15
CA ARG A 47 -4.18 18.19 0.26
C ARG A 47 -4.16 19.65 0.68
N THR A 48 -5.21 20.14 1.34
CA THR A 48 -5.33 21.55 1.78
C THR A 48 -4.87 21.76 3.22
N THR A 49 -4.83 20.71 4.04
CA THR A 49 -4.56 20.80 5.49
C THR A 49 -3.17 20.29 5.85
N ARG A 50 -2.55 19.46 5.00
CA ARG A 50 -1.25 18.86 5.23
C ARG A 50 -0.23 19.40 4.22
N PRO A 51 0.81 20.12 4.67
CA PRO A 51 1.89 20.55 3.78
C PRO A 51 2.65 19.33 3.27
N PHE A 52 3.05 19.37 2.00
CA PHE A 52 3.90 18.35 1.41
C PHE A 52 5.30 18.35 2.04
N LYS A 53 5.85 17.17 2.33
CA LYS A 53 7.22 17.01 2.85
C LYS A 53 8.12 16.30 1.84
N LEU A 54 9.34 16.82 1.66
CA LEU A 54 10.37 16.18 0.84
C LEU A 54 10.69 14.75 1.30
N LYS A 55 10.55 14.45 2.60
CA LYS A 55 10.65 13.10 3.17
C LYS A 55 9.75 12.11 2.42
N TRP A 56 8.50 12.47 2.18
CA TRP A 56 7.54 11.60 1.51
C TRP A 56 7.87 11.40 0.04
N ALA A 57 8.38 12.43 -0.64
CA ALA A 57 8.88 12.29 -2.01
C ALA A 57 9.99 11.25 -2.10
N LYS A 58 10.96 11.31 -1.16
CA LYS A 58 12.07 10.35 -1.08
C LYS A 58 11.58 8.94 -0.81
N GLN A 59 10.69 8.77 0.17
CA GLN A 59 10.10 7.46 0.49
C GLN A 59 9.30 6.88 -0.67
N LEU A 60 8.56 7.72 -1.40
CA LEU A 60 7.83 7.30 -2.59
C LEU A 60 8.77 6.78 -3.69
N MET A 61 9.85 7.50 -3.97
CA MET A 61 10.86 7.06 -4.94
C MET A 61 11.51 5.74 -4.50
N GLN A 62 11.82 5.60 -3.20
CA GLN A 62 12.39 4.37 -2.65
C GLN A 62 11.45 3.18 -2.81
N VAL A 63 10.19 3.29 -2.36
CA VAL A 63 9.23 2.16 -2.48
C VAL A 63 8.98 1.79 -3.94
N VAL A 64 8.82 2.76 -4.85
CA VAL A 64 8.63 2.44 -6.28
C VAL A 64 9.86 1.74 -6.86
N ASN A 65 11.07 2.18 -6.49
CA ASN A 65 12.30 1.56 -6.93
C ASN A 65 12.45 0.13 -6.40
N ASP A 66 12.15 -0.11 -5.12
CA ASP A 66 12.22 -1.43 -4.49
C ASP A 66 11.18 -2.38 -5.10
N LEU A 67 9.94 -1.92 -5.28
CA LEU A 67 8.89 -2.68 -5.96
C LEU A 67 9.33 -3.12 -7.36
N ASN A 68 9.84 -2.20 -8.17
CA ASN A 68 10.23 -2.49 -9.54
C ASN A 68 11.49 -3.37 -9.62
N LEU A 69 12.57 -3.01 -8.92
CA LEU A 69 13.89 -3.61 -9.10
C LEU A 69 14.14 -4.84 -8.21
N GLN A 70 13.58 -4.87 -7.00
CA GLN A 70 13.79 -5.98 -6.06
C GLN A 70 12.67 -7.00 -6.13
N HIS A 71 11.43 -6.54 -6.34
CA HIS A 71 10.26 -7.43 -6.33
C HIS A 71 9.70 -7.74 -7.72
N GLY A 72 10.10 -7.01 -8.78
CA GLY A 72 9.54 -7.18 -10.12
C GLY A 72 8.04 -6.87 -10.17
N ILE A 73 7.59 -5.89 -9.38
CA ILE A 73 6.19 -5.47 -9.25
C ILE A 73 6.09 -4.00 -9.64
N ALA A 74 5.30 -3.69 -10.66
CA ALA A 74 4.86 -2.33 -10.93
C ALA A 74 3.52 -2.09 -10.22
N HIS A 75 3.43 -1.05 -9.39
CA HIS A 75 2.17 -0.66 -8.76
C HIS A 75 1.09 -0.24 -9.77
N THR A 76 1.52 0.38 -10.88
CA THR A 76 0.72 0.93 -12.00
C THR A 76 -0.27 2.05 -11.65
N ASP A 77 -0.68 2.20 -10.38
CA ASP A 77 -1.58 3.26 -9.93
C ASP A 77 -1.03 4.16 -8.80
N VAL A 78 0.12 4.80 -9.04
CA VAL A 78 0.69 5.76 -8.08
C VAL A 78 -0.03 7.11 -8.22
N ARG A 79 -1.06 7.32 -7.40
CA ARG A 79 -1.85 8.56 -7.31
C ARG A 79 -2.01 9.02 -5.86
N LEU A 80 -2.27 10.30 -5.61
CA LEU A 80 -2.35 10.88 -4.26
C LEU A 80 -3.36 10.18 -3.33
N ARG A 81 -4.44 9.61 -3.88
CA ARG A 81 -5.42 8.84 -3.12
C ARG A 81 -4.90 7.49 -2.60
N ASN A 82 -3.88 6.94 -3.26
CA ASN A 82 -3.25 5.66 -2.91
C ASN A 82 -2.00 5.87 -2.05
N ILE A 83 -1.74 7.11 -1.63
CA ILE A 83 -0.62 7.48 -0.79
C ILE A 83 -1.16 7.97 0.55
N MET A 84 -0.85 7.24 1.61
CA MET A 84 -1.18 7.58 2.99
C MET A 84 0.06 8.02 3.75
N VAL A 85 -0.13 8.64 4.91
CA VAL A 85 0.95 8.93 5.86
C VAL A 85 0.55 8.35 7.20
N ASP A 86 1.40 7.48 7.75
CA ASP A 86 1.23 7.00 9.11
C ASP A 86 1.46 8.17 10.08
N PRO A 87 0.46 8.58 10.87
CA PRO A 87 0.60 9.71 11.80
C PRO A 87 1.55 9.42 12.97
N ALA A 88 1.81 8.15 13.31
CA ALA A 88 2.72 7.80 14.40
C ALA A 88 4.18 7.96 13.98
N THR A 89 4.52 7.62 12.73
CA THR A 89 5.91 7.62 12.25
C THR A 89 6.21 8.72 11.22
N ASP A 90 5.19 9.44 10.76
CA ASP A 90 5.25 10.41 9.66
C ASP A 90 5.82 9.79 8.37
N ASN A 91 5.56 8.49 8.14
CA ASN A 91 6.08 7.75 6.99
C ASN A 91 5.00 7.57 5.94
N LEU A 92 5.42 7.65 4.68
CA LEU A 92 4.55 7.32 3.56
C LEU A 92 4.22 5.82 3.56
N VAL A 93 2.96 5.52 3.30
CA VAL A 93 2.47 4.16 3.06
C VAL A 93 1.71 4.13 1.74
N LEU A 94 2.14 3.27 0.82
CA LEU A 94 1.50 3.01 -0.46
C LEU A 94 0.44 1.91 -0.29
N ILE A 95 -0.76 2.17 -0.80
CA ILE A 95 -1.93 1.29 -0.72
C ILE A 95 -2.51 1.00 -2.10
N ASP A 96 -3.47 0.08 -2.17
CA ASP A 96 -4.24 -0.28 -3.38
C ASP A 96 -3.38 -0.88 -4.49
N PHE A 97 -3.09 -2.17 -4.36
CA PHE A 97 -2.36 -2.96 -5.34
C PHE A 97 -3.33 -3.70 -6.28
N GLY A 98 -4.54 -3.17 -6.46
CA GLY A 98 -5.59 -3.75 -7.31
C GLY A 98 -5.14 -3.95 -8.75
N THR A 99 -4.42 -2.97 -9.31
CA THR A 99 -3.95 -2.96 -10.70
C THR A 99 -2.47 -3.32 -10.86
N ALA A 100 -1.79 -3.69 -9.77
CA ALA A 100 -0.37 -3.99 -9.80
C ALA A 100 -0.07 -5.21 -10.68
N ALA A 101 1.06 -5.15 -11.40
CA ALA A 101 1.46 -6.12 -12.40
C ALA A 101 2.93 -6.50 -12.26
N ARG A 102 3.34 -7.62 -12.87
CA ARG A 102 4.76 -7.96 -12.97
C ARG A 102 5.46 -6.99 -13.93
N CYS A 103 6.70 -6.62 -13.62
CA CYS A 103 7.58 -5.89 -14.52
C CYS A 103 9.01 -6.44 -14.41
N GLY A 104 9.76 -6.35 -15.51
CA GLY A 104 11.01 -7.09 -15.72
C GLY A 104 10.76 -8.54 -16.12
#